data_AF-A0A419KSM0-F1
#
_entry.id   AF-A0A419KSM0-F1
#
_cell.length_a   1.000
_cell.length_b   1.000
_cell.length_c   1.000
_cell.angle_alpha   90.00
_cell.angle_beta   90.00
_cell.angle_gamma   90.00
#
_symmetry.space_group_name_H-M   'P 1'
#
loop_
_entity.id
_entity.type
_entity.pdbx_description
1 polymer ?
#
loop_
_entity_poly.entity_id
_entity_poly.type
_entity_poly.pdbx_seq_one_letter_code
_entity_poly.pdbx_strand_id
1 'polypeptide(L)' 'MMLLAGAFTSQPYISPREANRIKAVVTILPQAEFVEKVGGERVQVTIMVPPGASPHTYEPTPRS' A
#
# COMPACT_ATOMS: atom_id res chain seq x y z
N MET A 1 28.52 -34.18 6.06
CA MET A 1 27.30 -33.55 6.60
C MET A 1 27.72 -32.37 7.46
N MET A 2 27.74 -31.17 6.89
CA MET A 2 27.86 -29.92 7.64
C MET A 2 27.06 -28.88 6.87
N LEU A 3 25.94 -28.45 7.47
CA LEU A 3 25.03 -27.47 6.93
C LEU A 3 25.74 -26.11 6.79
N LEU A 4 25.79 -25.58 5.56
CA LEU A 4 25.89 -24.14 5.35
C LEU A 4 24.47 -23.59 5.23
N ALA A 5 23.90 -23.21 6.38
CA ALA A 5 22.64 -22.48 6.44
C ALA A 5 22.87 -21.05 5.91
N GLY A 6 22.77 -20.89 4.60
CA GLY A 6 22.70 -19.57 3.98
C GLY A 6 21.38 -18.92 4.37
N ALA A 7 21.45 -17.83 5.12
CA ALA A 7 20.31 -16.97 5.38
C ALA A 7 19.84 -16.35 4.06
N PHE A 8 18.94 -17.03 3.36
CA PHE A 8 18.17 -16.47 2.25
C PHE A 8 17.16 -15.49 2.85
N THR A 9 17.58 -14.26 3.11
CA THR A 9 16.62 -13.16 3.24
C THR A 9 16.02 -12.97 1.86
N SER A 10 14.76 -13.37 1.68
CA SER A 10 14.02 -13.14 0.43
C SER A 10 13.87 -11.63 0.23
N GLN A 11 14.76 -11.03 -0.56
CA GLN A 11 14.63 -9.64 -0.93
C GLN A 11 13.38 -9.52 -1.82
N PRO A 12 12.41 -8.66 -1.49
CA PRO A 12 11.22 -8.51 -2.32
C PRO A 12 11.64 -8.01 -3.71
N TYR A 13 11.40 -8.82 -4.73
CA TYR A 13 11.59 -8.42 -6.13
C TYR A 13 10.43 -7.50 -6.53
N ILE A 14 10.66 -6.19 -6.45
CA ILE A 14 9.71 -5.20 -6.96
C ILE A 14 9.83 -5.20 -8.49
N SER A 15 8.75 -5.55 -9.17
CA SER A 15 8.75 -5.50 -10.63
C SER A 15 8.89 -4.05 -11.11
N PRO A 16 9.55 -3.79 -12.26
CA PRO A 16 9.63 -2.43 -12.82
C PRO A 16 8.25 -1.79 -13.07
N ARG A 17 7.21 -2.60 -13.32
CA ARG A 17 5.83 -2.11 -13.43
C ARG A 17 5.31 -1.60 -12.09
N GLU A 18 5.53 -2.32 -11.00
CA GLU A 18 5.10 -1.88 -9.67
C GLU A 18 5.86 -0.64 -9.20
N ALA A 19 7.17 -0.57 -9.47
CA ALA A 19 7.99 0.59 -9.14
C ALA A 19 7.50 1.89 -9.83
N ASN A 20 6.86 1.78 -10.99
CA ASN A 20 6.36 2.91 -11.79
C ASN A 20 4.90 3.30 -11.49
N ARG A 21 4.23 2.66 -10.52
CA ARG A 21 2.85 3.02 -10.15
C ARG A 21 2.83 4.33 -9.36
N ILE A 22 1.85 5.17 -9.64
CA ILE A 22 1.61 6.40 -8.88
C ILE A 22 1.04 6.02 -7.51
N LYS A 23 1.73 6.42 -6.44
CA LYS A 23 1.24 6.23 -5.07
C LYS A 23 0.23 7.32 -4.74
N ALA A 24 -1.00 6.92 -4.46
CA ALA A 24 -2.09 7.82 -4.09
C ALA A 24 -2.56 7.48 -2.68
N VAL A 25 -2.73 8.51 -1.84
CA VAL A 25 -3.30 8.37 -0.51
C VAL A 25 -4.67 9.02 -0.51
N VAL A 26 -5.68 8.31 -0.02
CA VAL A 26 -7.05 8.80 0.12
C VAL A 26 -7.53 8.65 1.54
N THR A 27 -8.51 9.47 1.92
CA THR A 27 -9.02 9.47 3.30
C THR A 27 -9.91 8.26 3.55
N ILE A 28 -10.83 7.97 2.63
CA ILE A 28 -11.93 7.00 2.84
C ILE A 28 -12.11 6.03 1.68
N LEU A 29 -12.75 4.89 1.96
CA LEU A 29 -13.02 3.81 1.01
C LEU A 29 -13.67 4.25 -0.32
N PRO A 30 -14.75 5.06 -0.34
CA PRO A 30 -15.37 5.48 -1.60
C PRO A 30 -14.41 6.24 -2.54
N GLN A 31 -13.47 7.01 -1.99
CA GLN A 31 -12.46 7.71 -2.78
C GLN A 31 -11.46 6.72 -3.40
N ALA A 32 -11.11 5.65 -2.69
CA ALA A 32 -10.23 4.61 -3.21
C ALA A 32 -10.81 3.95 -4.45
N GLU A 33 -12.12 3.63 -4.41
CA GLU A 33 -12.82 3.00 -5.52
C GLU A 33 -12.77 3.86 -6.80
N PHE A 34 -12.96 5.17 -6.68
CA PHE A 34 -12.84 6.07 -7.84
C PHE A 34 -11.42 6.12 -8.38
N VAL A 35 -10.42 6.23 -7.51
CA VAL A 35 -9.01 6.30 -7.92
C VAL A 35 -8.58 5.00 -8.59
N GLU A 36 -8.98 3.84 -8.05
CA GLU A 36 -8.68 2.53 -8.64
C GLU A 36 -9.37 2.34 -9.99
N LYS A 37 -10.65 2.73 -10.12
CA LYS A 37 -11.38 2.63 -11.39
C LYS A 37 -10.81 3.52 -12.48
N VAL A 38 -10.35 4.73 -12.14
CA VAL A 38 -9.78 5.68 -13.12
C VAL A 38 -8.32 5.34 -13.44
N GLY A 39 -7.51 5.03 -12.42
CA GLY A 39 -6.09 4.79 -12.56
C GLY A 39 -5.73 3.37 -13.03
N GLY A 40 -6.58 2.38 -12.72
CA GLY A 40 -6.35 0.97 -13.01
C GLY A 40 -5.00 0.48 -12.46
N GLU A 41 -4.26 -0.27 -13.28
CA GLU A 41 -2.93 -0.80 -12.92
C GLU A 41 -1.85 0.28 -12.70
N ARG A 42 -2.11 1.55 -13.05
CA ARG A 42 -1.12 2.64 -12.96
C ARG A 42 -1.03 3.28 -11.58
N VAL A 43 -1.99 3.00 -10.68
CA VAL A 43 -2.04 3.60 -9.34
C VAL A 43 -1.92 2.54 -8.27
N GLN A 44 -1.26 2.89 -7.16
CA GLN A 44 -1.26 2.12 -5.92
C GLN A 44 -1.93 2.99 -4.85
N VAL A 45 -3.11 2.59 -4.39
CA VAL A 45 -3.93 3.39 -3.46
C VAL A 45 -3.72 2.89 -2.03
N THR A 46 -3.55 3.83 -1.10
CA THR A 46 -3.53 3.56 0.35
C THR A 46 -4.63 4.39 1.03
N ILE A 47 -5.38 3.77 1.93
CA ILE A 47 -6.48 4.40 2.64
C ILE A 47 -6.02 4.79 4.04
N MET A 48 -6.28 6.04 4.43
CA MET A 48 -5.84 6.57 5.72
C MET A 48 -6.78 6.20 6.87
N VAL A 49 -8.09 6.22 6.66
CA VAL A 49 -9.09 5.82 7.67
C VAL A 49 -9.32 4.30 7.59
N PRO A 50 -9.09 3.53 8.67
CA PRO A 50 -9.28 2.09 8.65
C PRO A 50 -10.77 1.72 8.55
N PRO A 51 -11.10 0.52 8.02
CA PRO A 51 -12.48 0.03 7.99
C PRO A 51 -13.14 0.05 9.37
N GLY A 52 -14.39 0.49 9.43
CA GLY A 52 -15.17 0.57 10.68
C GLY A 52 -14.90 1.81 11.54
N ALA A 53 -13.86 2.61 11.25
CA ALA A 53 -13.69 3.91 11.86
C ALA A 53 -14.57 4.97 11.18
N SER A 54 -15.11 5.91 11.96
CA SER A 54 -15.85 7.06 11.42
C SER A 54 -14.86 8.08 10.82
N PRO A 55 -15.00 8.45 9.53
CA PRO A 55 -14.12 9.44 8.91
C PRO A 55 -14.18 10.81 9.56
N HIS A 56 -15.34 11.17 10.14
CA HIS A 56 -15.57 12.48 10.74
C HIS A 56 -14.86 12.64 12.09
N THR A 57 -14.47 11.54 12.74
CA THR A 57 -13.86 11.52 14.07
C THR A 57 -12.55 10.76 14.10
N TYR A 58 -12.01 10.36 12.95
CA TYR A 58 -10.73 9.67 12.87
C TYR A 58 -9.59 10.67 13.02
N GLU A 59 -8.72 10.42 13.99
CA GLU A 59 -7.55 11.26 14.27
C GLU A 59 -6.27 10.55 13.78
N PRO A 60 -5.62 11.03 12.71
CA PRO A 60 -4.43 10.39 12.17
C PRO A 60 -3.24 10.56 13.12
N THR A 61 -2.45 9.50 13.26
CA THR A 61 -1.20 9.55 14.03
C THR A 61 -0.01 9.79 13.11
N PRO A 62 0.97 10.63 13.49
CA PRO A 62 2.23 10.71 12.77
C PRO A 62 2.91 9.33 12.75
N ARG A 63 3.36 8.90 11.57
CA ARG A 63 4.29 7.78 11.42
C ARG A 63 5.54 8.31 10.74
N SER A 64 6.66 8.26 11.44
CA SER A 64 8.00 8.64 10.96
C SER A 64 8.79 7.41 10.52
#